data_AF-A0A537TQ88-F1
#
_entry.id   AF-A0A537TQ88-F1
#
_cell.length_a   1.000
_cell.length_b   1.000
_cell.length_c   1.000
_cell.angle_alpha   90.00
_cell.angle_beta   90.00
_cell.angle_gamma   90.00
#
_symmetry.space_group_name_H-M   'P 1'
#
loop_
_entity.id
_entity.type
_entity.pdbx_description
1 polymer ?
#
loop_
_entity_poly.entity_id
_entity_poly.type
_entity_poly.pdbx_seq_one_letter_code
_entity_poly.pdbx_strand_id
1 'polypeptide(L)'
;MRFAERLLHGVGEDGVREEIVIWIERRPGAVWAVGRMINPKHRSAPHARPDDYVFEGYELGDALDAANAALSDDLEVSEGEGVAEDVQPFVEEDLLKPLERWFFGHEPRGDSRAAPPN
;
A
#
# COMPACT_ATOMS: atom_id res chain seq x y z
N MET A 1 0.46 -8.68 0.32
CA MET A 1 1.49 -8.11 1.22
C MET A 1 1.58 -6.63 0.87
N ARG A 2 1.50 -5.74 1.86
CA ARG A 2 1.68 -4.29 1.63
C ARG A 2 3.16 -4.00 1.36
N PHE A 3 3.43 -3.29 0.28
CA PHE A 3 4.78 -2.89 -0.13
C PHE A 3 5.10 -1.50 0.41
N ALA A 4 4.11 -0.60 0.41
CA ALA A 4 4.20 0.72 0.99
C ALA A 4 2.88 1.09 1.67
N GLU A 5 2.97 1.95 2.68
CA GLU A 5 1.82 2.49 3.41
C GLU A 5 2.11 3.95 3.80
N ARG A 6 1.05 4.75 3.85
CA ARG A 6 1.03 6.09 4.42
C ARG A 6 -0.15 6.22 5.35
N LEU A 7 0.07 6.94 6.44
CA LEU A 7 -0.91 7.28 7.45
C LEU A 7 -1.05 8.79 7.47
N LEU A 8 -2.29 9.27 7.43
CA LEU A 8 -2.64 10.67 7.62
C LEU A 8 -3.94 10.79 8.40
N HIS A 9 -4.23 12.00 8.85
CA HIS A 9 -5.37 12.32 9.68
C HIS A 9 -6.20 13.42 9.04
N GLY A 10 -7.51 13.22 9.02
CA GLY A 10 -8.49 14.22 8.61
C GLY A 10 -9.48 14.52 9.74
N VAL A 11 -10.51 15.30 9.44
CA VAL A 11 -11.65 15.51 10.32
C VAL A 11 -12.92 15.00 9.61
N GLY A 12 -13.73 14.22 10.31
CA GLY A 12 -15.01 13.77 9.77
C GLY A 12 -16.06 14.88 9.78
N GLU A 13 -17.18 14.67 9.10
CA GLU A 13 -18.31 15.61 9.09
C GLU A 13 -18.89 15.91 10.49
N ASP A 14 -18.64 15.04 11.47
CA ASP A 14 -19.03 15.17 12.87
C ASP A 14 -17.99 15.94 13.73
N GLY A 15 -16.90 16.41 13.11
CA GLY A 15 -15.79 17.09 13.77
C GLY A 15 -14.80 16.14 14.47
N VAL A 16 -14.95 14.82 14.31
CA VAL A 16 -14.07 13.83 14.94
C VAL A 16 -12.84 13.58 14.07
N ARG A 17 -11.66 13.46 14.69
CA ARG A 17 -10.44 13.11 13.97
C ARG A 17 -10.54 11.70 13.38
N GLU A 18 -10.22 11.59 12.10
CA GLU A 18 -10.17 10.32 11.38
C GLU A 18 -8.73 9.91 11.10
N GLU A 19 -8.48 8.60 11.10
CA GLU A 19 -7.19 8.01 10.72
C GLU A 19 -7.35 7.38 9.33
N ILE A 20 -6.67 7.90 8.34
CA ILE A 20 -6.72 7.44 6.95
C ILE A 20 -5.43 6.67 6.64
N VAL A 21 -5.58 5.45 6.13
CA VAL A 21 -4.48 4.59 5.68
C VAL A 21 -4.58 4.40 4.18
N ILE A 22 -3.53 4.73 3.47
CA ILE A 22 -3.37 4.42 2.04
C ILE A 22 -2.22 3.43 1.91
N TRP A 23 -2.41 2.38 1.11
CA TRP A 23 -1.35 1.38 0.89
C TRP A 23 -1.31 0.92 -0.55
N ILE A 24 -0.12 0.47 -0.95
CA ILE A 24 0.12 -0.24 -2.21
C ILE A 24 0.49 -1.67 -1.87
N GLU A 25 -0.17 -2.63 -2.50
CA GLU A 25 0.15 -4.04 -2.34
C GLU A 25 0.29 -4.81 -3.65
N ARG A 26 1.03 -5.91 -3.55
CA ARG A 26 1.20 -6.90 -4.61
C ARG A 26 0.29 -8.09 -4.33
N ARG A 27 -0.64 -8.37 -5.25
CA ARG A 27 -1.56 -9.50 -5.20
C ARG A 27 -1.09 -10.64 -6.14
N PRO A 28 -1.58 -11.89 -5.94
CA PRO A 28 -1.35 -12.99 -6.87
C PRO A 28 -1.77 -12.63 -8.30
N GLY A 29 -1.12 -13.24 -9.29
CA GLY A 29 -1.42 -12.98 -10.70
C GLY A 29 -0.81 -11.69 -11.25
N ALA A 30 0.24 -11.18 -10.59
CA ALA A 30 0.92 -9.98 -11.02
C ALA A 30 0.03 -8.71 -11.03
N VAL A 31 -0.98 -8.61 -10.16
CA VAL A 31 -1.79 -7.40 -9.92
C VAL A 31 -1.24 -6.49 -8.81
N TRP A 32 -1.06 -5.20 -9.12
CA TRP A 32 -0.90 -4.12 -8.15
C TRP A 32 -2.28 -3.64 -7.71
N ALA A 33 -2.44 -3.42 -6.41
CA ALA A 33 -3.66 -2.88 -5.86
C ALA A 33 -3.34 -1.73 -4.91
N VAL A 34 -4.14 -0.67 -5.00
CA VAL A 34 -4.07 0.49 -4.09
C VAL A 34 -5.33 0.49 -3.26
N GLY A 35 -5.14 0.49 -1.95
CA GLY A 35 -6.24 0.58 -1.01
C GLY A 35 -6.21 1.86 -0.21
N ARG A 36 -7.40 2.34 0.15
CA ARG A 36 -7.65 3.47 1.03
C ARG A 36 -8.64 3.02 2.11
N MET A 37 -8.33 3.32 3.36
CA MET A 37 -9.16 2.93 4.50
C MET A 37 -9.21 4.04 5.54
N ILE A 38 -10.42 4.44 5.92
CA ILE A 38 -10.67 5.37 7.02
C ILE A 38 -10.99 4.59 8.30
N ASN A 39 -10.44 5.06 9.42
CA ASN A 39 -10.63 4.57 10.78
C ASN A 39 -10.50 3.04 10.91
N PRO A 40 -9.34 2.46 10.55
CA PRO A 40 -9.12 1.01 10.58
C PRO A 40 -9.41 0.40 11.97
N LYS A 41 -9.09 1.13 13.04
CA LYS A 41 -9.32 0.72 14.44
C LYS A 41 -10.79 0.56 14.82
N HIS A 42 -11.71 1.19 14.08
CA HIS A 42 -13.14 1.11 14.36
C HIS A 42 -13.83 -0.02 13.58
N ARG A 43 -13.10 -0.74 12.73
CA ARG A 43 -13.67 -1.84 11.94
C ARG A 43 -13.73 -3.14 12.74
N SER A 44 -14.86 -3.83 12.63
CA SER A 44 -15.06 -5.17 13.20
C SER A 44 -14.11 -6.22 12.61
N ALA A 45 -13.59 -5.98 11.41
CA ALA A 45 -12.64 -6.84 10.73
C ALA A 45 -11.42 -6.02 10.29
N PRO A 46 -10.20 -6.43 10.65
CA PRO A 46 -8.98 -5.67 10.34
C PRO A 46 -8.48 -5.87 8.90
N HIS A 47 -9.10 -6.76 8.11
CA HIS A 47 -8.71 -6.99 6.73
C HIS A 47 -9.33 -5.95 5.79
N ALA A 48 -8.65 -5.65 4.68
CA ALA A 48 -9.19 -4.83 3.61
C ALA A 48 -10.45 -5.50 3.00
N ARG A 49 -11.43 -4.68 2.65
CA ARG A 49 -12.66 -5.03 1.93
C ARG A 49 -12.50 -4.72 0.45
N PRO A 50 -13.30 -5.33 -0.44
CA PRO A 50 -13.27 -4.99 -1.87
C PRO A 50 -13.45 -3.50 -2.13
N ASP A 51 -14.36 -2.85 -1.40
CA ASP A 51 -14.67 -1.42 -1.57
C ASP A 51 -13.57 -0.47 -1.05
N ASP A 52 -12.54 -1.00 -0.38
CA ASP A 52 -11.39 -0.18 0.04
C ASP A 52 -10.39 0.02 -1.10
N TYR A 53 -10.49 -0.75 -2.19
CA TYR A 53 -9.55 -0.65 -3.31
C TYR A 53 -9.98 0.44 -4.28
N VAL A 54 -9.12 1.45 -4.42
CA VAL A 54 -9.32 2.57 -5.35
C VAL A 54 -8.69 2.29 -6.73
N PHE A 55 -7.79 1.31 -6.80
CA PHE A 55 -7.17 0.87 -8.05
C PHE A 55 -6.75 -0.60 -7.99
N GLU A 56 -6.92 -1.30 -9.12
CA GLU A 56 -6.34 -2.61 -9.38
C GLU A 56 -5.87 -2.69 -10.84
N GLY A 57 -4.61 -3.08 -11.06
CA GLY A 57 -4.04 -3.12 -12.40
C GLY A 57 -2.68 -3.82 -12.46
N TYR A 58 -2.04 -3.79 -13.63
CA TYR A 58 -0.76 -4.48 -13.85
C TYR A 58 0.43 -3.53 -13.91
N GLU A 59 0.19 -2.24 -14.13
CA GLU A 59 1.23 -1.23 -14.29
C GLU A 59 1.58 -0.60 -12.94
N LEU A 60 2.88 -0.53 -12.65
CA LEU A 60 3.39 0.07 -11.41
C LEU A 60 3.17 1.58 -11.36
N GLY A 61 3.36 2.25 -12.50
CA GLY A 61 3.15 3.70 -12.63
C GLY A 61 1.72 4.08 -12.28
N ASP A 62 0.74 3.42 -12.88
CA ASP A 62 -0.68 3.65 -12.59
C ASP A 62 -1.03 3.42 -11.11
N ALA A 63 -0.43 2.42 -10.46
CA ALA A 63 -0.63 2.19 -9.05
C ALA A 63 -0.04 3.33 -8.19
N LEU A 64 1.13 3.85 -8.56
CA LEU A 64 1.74 5.01 -7.89
C LEU A 64 0.89 6.26 -8.10
N ASP A 65 0.41 6.51 -9.32
CA ASP A 65 -0.44 7.64 -9.65
C ASP A 65 -1.76 7.58 -8.87
N ALA A 66 -2.42 6.42 -8.83
CA ALA A 66 -3.64 6.23 -8.06
C ALA A 66 -3.43 6.42 -6.55
N ALA A 67 -2.31 5.94 -6.00
CA ALA A 67 -1.99 6.11 -4.59
C ALA A 67 -1.68 7.56 -4.23
N ASN A 68 -0.93 8.27 -5.08
CA ASN A 68 -0.58 9.67 -4.87
C ASN A 68 -1.77 10.60 -5.12
N ALA A 69 -2.67 10.28 -6.06
CA ALA A 69 -3.94 10.99 -6.22
C ALA A 69 -4.80 10.87 -4.96
N ALA A 70 -5.00 9.66 -4.45
CA ALA A 70 -5.75 9.45 -3.20
C ALA A 70 -5.11 10.19 -2.01
N LEU A 71 -3.78 10.17 -1.90
CA LEU A 71 -3.06 10.88 -0.84
C LEU A 71 -3.24 12.40 -0.96
N SER A 72 -3.10 12.95 -2.17
CA SER A 72 -3.27 14.38 -2.42
C SER A 72 -4.68 14.84 -2.11
N ASP A 73 -5.70 14.08 -2.53
CA ASP A 73 -7.11 14.40 -2.27
C ASP A 73 -7.38 14.43 -0.76
N ASP A 74 -6.90 13.44 0.00
CA ASP A 74 -7.09 13.39 1.45
C ASP A 74 -6.31 14.50 2.19
N LEU A 75 -5.11 14.87 1.72
CA LEU A 75 -4.33 15.98 2.29
C LEU A 75 -5.01 17.34 2.03
N GLU A 76 -5.54 17.57 0.83
CA GLU A 76 -6.25 18.82 0.50
C GLU A 76 -7.51 18.99 1.37
N VAL A 77 -8.29 17.92 1.55
CA VAL A 77 -9.45 17.93 2.45
C VAL A 77 -9.02 18.23 3.88
N SER A 78 -7.98 17.53 4.37
CA SER A 78 -7.48 17.71 5.75
C SER A 78 -6.97 19.14 5.99
N GLU A 79 -6.26 19.73 5.04
CA GLU A 79 -5.81 21.12 5.13
C GLU A 79 -6.99 22.10 5.19
N GLY A 80 -8.02 21.88 4.36
CA GLY A 80 -9.26 22.66 4.38
C GLY A 80 -10.00 22.64 5.72
N GLU A 81 -9.81 21.58 6.50
CA GLU A 81 -10.37 21.40 7.84
C GLU A 81 -9.41 21.85 8.97
N GLY A 82 -8.25 22.39 8.62
CA GLY A 82 -7.26 22.90 9.55
C GLY A 82 -6.25 21.87 10.06
N VAL A 83 -6.20 20.69 9.45
CA VAL A 83 -5.20 19.64 9.70
C VAL A 83 -4.18 19.64 8.56
N ALA A 84 -3.14 20.46 8.69
CA ALA A 84 -2.03 20.50 7.74
C ALA A 84 -0.95 19.48 8.11
N GLU A 85 -1.04 18.27 7.55
CA GLU A 85 0.02 17.25 7.65
C GLU A 85 0.89 17.23 6.40
N ASP A 86 2.18 16.99 6.58
CA ASP A 86 3.16 16.84 5.49
C ASP A 86 3.57 15.37 5.38
N VAL A 87 2.79 14.61 4.61
CA VAL A 87 3.03 13.18 4.36
C VAL A 87 3.69 13.02 2.99
N GLN A 88 4.85 12.37 2.98
CA GLN A 88 5.61 12.15 1.76
C GLN A 88 4.84 11.29 0.75
N PRO A 89 4.89 11.62 -0.55
CA PRO A 89 4.26 10.82 -1.60
C PRO A 89 4.87 9.41 -1.69
N PHE A 90 4.16 8.51 -2.36
CA PHE A 90 4.67 7.21 -2.75
C PHE A 90 5.64 7.38 -3.92
N VAL A 91 6.82 6.76 -3.80
CA VAL A 91 7.83 6.74 -4.85
C VAL A 91 8.15 5.31 -5.27
N GLU A 92 8.64 5.14 -6.50
CA GLU A 92 8.96 3.82 -7.05
C GLU A 92 9.94 3.03 -6.16
N GLU A 93 10.90 3.72 -5.53
CA GLU A 93 11.86 3.12 -4.61
C GLU A 93 11.23 2.44 -3.38
N ASP A 94 10.04 2.90 -2.95
CA ASP A 94 9.29 2.27 -1.86
C ASP A 94 8.84 0.86 -2.24
N LEU A 95 8.64 0.61 -3.55
CA LEU A 95 8.07 -0.61 -4.08
C LEU A 95 9.15 -1.57 -4.62
N LEU A 96 10.24 -1.03 -5.18
CA LEU A 96 11.32 -1.84 -5.74
C LEU A 96 12.13 -2.58 -4.67
N LYS A 97 12.50 -1.92 -3.56
CA LYS A 97 13.32 -2.55 -2.51
C LYS A 97 12.65 -3.79 -1.88
N PRO A 98 11.34 -3.78 -1.54
CA PRO A 98 10.64 -4.98 -1.11
C PRO A 98 10.50 -6.03 -2.22
N LEU A 99 10.32 -5.60 -3.47
CA LEU A 99 10.18 -6.49 -4.63
C LEU A 99 11.47 -7.28 -4.89
N GLU A 100 12.61 -6.61 -4.84
CA GLU A 100 13.93 -7.24 -4.95
C GLU A 100 14.13 -8.27 -3.84
N ARG A 101 13.78 -7.95 -2.59
CA ARG A 101 13.84 -8.93 -1.49
C ARG A 101 12.91 -10.12 -1.71
N TRP A 102 11.74 -9.89 -2.27
CA TRP A 102 10.76 -10.93 -2.55
C TRP A 102 11.21 -11.85 -3.70
N PHE A 103 11.80 -11.31 -4.77
CA PHE A 103 12.30 -12.12 -5.90
C PHE A 103 13.68 -12.74 -5.65
N PHE A 104 14.62 -12.02 -5.04
CA PHE A 104 16.02 -12.43 -4.90
C PHE A 104 16.36 -13.00 -3.51
N GLY A 105 15.49 -12.83 -2.50
CA GLY A 105 15.63 -13.47 -1.19
C GLY A 105 15.18 -14.94 -1.16
N HIS A 106 14.57 -15.43 -2.24
CA HIS A 106 14.36 -16.85 -2.49
C HIS A 106 15.52 -17.41 -3.32
N GLU A 107 16.68 -17.64 -2.71
CA GLU A 107 17.55 -18.68 -3.26
C GLU A 107 16.74 -19.98 -3.27
N PRO A 108 16.61 -20.69 -4.41
CA PRO A 108 16.23 -22.08 -4.32
C PRO A 108 17.30 -22.70 -3.44
N ARG A 109 16.91 -23.36 -2.34
CA ARG A 109 17.83 -24.31 -1.72
C ARG A 109 18.21 -25.26 -2.83
N GLY A 110 19.41 -25.08 -3.37
CA GLY A 110 20.06 -26.04 -4.21
C GLY A 110 20.18 -27.28 -3.34
N ASP A 111 19.22 -28.19 -3.46
CA ASP A 111 19.40 -29.55 -3.02
C ASP A 111 20.40 -30.16 -4.02
N SER A 112 21.67 -29.81 -3.83
CA SER A 112 22.79 -30.56 -4.39
C SER A 112 22.83 -31.91 -3.68
N ARG A 113 21.88 -32.78 -3.98
CA ARG A 113 22.15 -34.21 -3.92
C ARG A 113 22.99 -34.56 -5.14
N ALA A 114 24.30 -34.42 -4.92
CA ALA A 114 25.33 -35.06 -5.69
C ALA A 114 24.90 -36.49 -6.03
N ALA A 115 24.99 -36.84 -7.31
CA ALA A 115 24.98 -38.23 -7.74
C ALA A 115 26.14 -38.95 -7.04
N PRO A 116 25.93 -40.13 -6.42
CA PRO A 116 27.06 -40.95 -6.00
C PRO A 116 27.71 -41.58 -7.24
N PRO A 117 29.05 -41.65 -7.31
CA PRO A 117 29.72 -42.39 -8.37
C PRO A 117 29.58 -43.90 -8.11
N ASN A 118 29.00 -44.62 -9.07
CA ASN A 118 29.61 -45.67 -9.90
C ASN A 118 28.51 -46.52 -10.55
#